data_AF-A0A2K8KEX1-F1
#
_entry.id   AF-A0A2K8KEX1-F1
#
_cell.length_a   1.000
_cell.length_b   1.000
_cell.length_c   1.000
_cell.angle_alpha   90.00
_cell.angle_beta   90.00
_cell.angle_gamma   90.00
#
_symmetry.space_group_name_H-M   'P 1'
#
loop_
_entity.id
_entity.type
_entity.pdbx_description
1 polymer ?
#
loop_
_entity_poly.entity_id
_entity_poly.type
_entity_poly.pdbx_seq_one_letter_code
_entity_poly.pdbx_strand_id
1 'polypeptide(L)' 'MIVIIGMLAGALWGVRNAKQRGGDRKDMAQYGVVGVIVGGLLGLFITIGLEKLL' A
#
# COMPACT_ATOMS: atom_id res chain seq x y z
N MET A 1 5.63 -1.43 -13.68
CA MET A 1 4.36 -1.00 -13.05
C MET A 1 4.58 -0.67 -11.57
N ILE A 2 5.34 0.38 -11.27
CA ILE A 2 5.75 0.75 -9.90
C ILE A 2 4.52 0.95 -8.98
N VAL A 3 3.45 1.54 -9.52
CA VAL A 3 2.15 1.70 -8.83
C VAL A 3 1.61 0.37 -8.30
N ILE A 4 1.56 -0.68 -9.12
CA ILE A 4 1.02 -1.99 -8.71
C ILE A 4 1.88 -2.63 -7.62
N ILE A 5 3.20 -2.52 -7.74
CA ILE A 5 4.13 -3.01 -6.70
C ILE A 5 3.86 -2.26 -5.39
N GLY A 6 3.70 -0.95 -5.44
CA GLY A 6 3.33 -0.12 -4.29
C GLY A 6 2.00 -0.55 -3.66
N MET A 7 0.96 -0.76 -4.46
CA MET A 7 -0.35 -1.23 -3.99
C MET A 7 -0.25 -2.57 -3.25
N LEU A 8 0.45 -3.56 -3.82
CA LEU A 8 0.59 -4.90 -3.22
C LEU A 8 1.41 -4.85 -1.92
N ALA A 9 2.53 -4.10 -1.93
CA ALA A 9 3.36 -3.93 -0.74
C ALA A 9 2.60 -3.21 0.38
N GLY A 10 1.86 -2.15 0.03
CA GLY A 10 1.02 -1.41 0.97
C GLY A 10 -0.11 -2.28 1.54
N ALA A 11 -0.79 -3.07 0.71
CA ALA A 11 -1.82 -4.02 1.15
C ALA A 11 -1.28 -5.01 2.19
N LEU A 12 -0.14 -5.63 1.88
CA LEU A 12 0.49 -6.61 2.75
C LEU A 12 0.92 -5.98 4.08
N TRP A 13 1.47 -4.77 4.04
CA TRP A 13 1.85 -4.02 5.23
C TRP A 13 0.63 -3.66 6.09
N GLY A 14 -0.45 -3.18 5.48
CA GLY A 14 -1.70 -2.86 6.15
C GLY A 14 -2.30 -4.07 6.88
N VAL A 15 -2.45 -5.19 6.17
CA VAL A 15 -2.96 -6.46 6.75
C VAL A 15 -2.06 -6.92 7.91
N ARG A 16 -0.73 -6.88 7.74
CA ARG A 16 0.22 -7.27 8.79
C ARG A 16 0.12 -6.37 10.01
N ASN A 17 0.00 -5.05 9.82
CA ASN A 17 -0.12 -4.09 10.92
C ASN A 17 -1.43 -4.30 11.71
N ALA A 18 -2.56 -4.52 11.03
CA ALA A 18 -3.82 -4.86 11.72
C ALA A 18 -3.70 -6.16 12.51
N LYS A 19 -3.11 -7.20 11.92
CA LYS A 19 -2.89 -8.48 12.58
C LYS A 19 -1.99 -8.37 13.82
N GLN A 20 -0.90 -7.59 13.74
CA GLN A 20 0.01 -7.37 14.87
C GLN A 20 -0.65 -6.62 16.04
N ARG A 21 -1.68 -5.82 15.75
CA ARG A 21 -2.47 -5.10 16.76
C ARG A 21 -3.66 -5.89 17.29
N GLY A 22 -3.80 -7.16 16.92
CA GLY A 22 -4.91 -8.02 17.34
C GLY A 22 -6.23 -7.73 16.66
N GLY A 23 -6.23 -7.02 15.52
CA GLY A 23 -7.44 -6.69 14.76
C GLY A 23 -8.10 -7.93 14.15
N ASP A 24 -9.41 -7.84 13.94
CA ASP A 24 -10.21 -8.92 13.37
C ASP A 24 -10.08 -9.01 11.83
N ARG A 25 -10.89 -9.85 11.18
CA ARG A 25 -10.87 -9.99 9.71
C ARG A 25 -11.30 -8.72 8.98
N LYS A 26 -12.23 -7.94 9.55
CA LYS A 26 -12.70 -6.68 8.97
C LYS A 26 -11.63 -5.60 9.11
N ASP A 27 -10.94 -5.56 10.24
CA ASP A 27 -9.80 -4.67 10.46
C ASP A 27 -8.67 -4.96 9.47
N MET A 28 -8.33 -6.24 9.29
CA MET A 28 -7.33 -6.65 8.31
C MET A 28 -7.71 -6.23 6.89
N ALA A 29 -8.97 -6.41 6.50
CA ALA A 29 -9.46 -5.95 5.20
C ALA A 29 -9.39 -4.43 5.05
N GLN A 30 -9.84 -3.68 6.06
CA GLN A 30 -9.84 -2.22 6.05
C GLN A 30 -8.41 -1.66 5.98
N TYR A 31 -7.51 -2.13 6.83
CA TYR A 31 -6.11 -1.72 6.80
C TYR A 31 -5.41 -2.16 5.50
N GLY A 32 -5.75 -3.33 4.96
CA GLY A 32 -5.28 -3.77 3.66
C GLY A 32 -5.69 -2.82 2.54
N VAL A 33 -6.95 -2.40 2.50
CA VAL A 33 -7.48 -1.43 1.51
C VAL A 33 -6.81 -0.06 1.67
N VAL A 34 -6.68 0.43 2.90
CA VAL A 34 -5.93 1.68 3.18
C VAL A 34 -4.49 1.56 2.70
N GLY A 35 -3.85 0.42 2.96
CA GLY A 35 -2.51 0.10 2.49
C GLY A 35 -2.39 0.11 0.96
N VAL A 36 -3.35 -0.47 0.24
CA VAL A 36 -3.42 -0.42 -1.24
C VAL A 36 -3.43 1.02 -1.73
N ILE A 37 -4.28 1.87 -1.14
CA ILE A 37 -4.43 3.27 -1.55
C ILE A 37 -3.12 4.03 -1.31
N VAL A 38 -2.57 3.96 -0.09
CA VAL A 38 -1.34 4.66 0.28
C VAL A 38 -0.16 4.18 -0.57
N GLY A 39 -0.01 2.86 -0.73
CA GLY A 39 1.05 2.28 -1.54
C GLY A 39 0.94 2.63 -3.02
N GLY A 40 -0.28 2.65 -3.57
CA GLY A 40 -0.54 3.08 -4.94
C GLY A 40 -0.21 4.56 -5.17
N LEU A 41 -0.60 5.44 -4.25
CA LEU A 41 -0.26 6.86 -4.30
C LEU A 41 1.25 7.09 -4.23
N LEU A 42 1.95 6.41 -3.31
CA LEU A 42 3.42 6.47 -3.23
C LEU A 42 4.07 5.99 -4.54
N GLY A 43 3.62 4.85 -5.07
CA GLY A 43 4.13 4.33 -6.34
C GLY A 43 3.88 5.28 -7.51
N LEU A 44 2.74 5.99 -7.53
CA LEU A 44 2.43 7.00 -8.54
C LEU A 44 3.40 8.18 -8.46
N PHE A 45 3.61 8.75 -7.27
CA PHE A 45 4.53 9.86 -7.11
C PHE A 45 5.98 9.47 -7.45
N ILE A 46 6.41 8.28 -7.05
CA ILE A 46 7.73 7.74 -7.44
C ILE A 46 7.83 7.61 -8.96
N THR A 47 6.80 7.09 -9.63
CA THR A 47 6.77 6.94 -11.10
C THR A 47 6.94 8.30 -11.77
N ILE A 48 6.12 9.29 -11.39
CA ILE A 48 6.19 10.65 -11.94
C ILE A 48 7.57 11.26 -11.66
N GLY A 49 8.08 11.14 -10.44
CA GLY A 49 9.39 11.69 -10.06
C GLY A 49 10.54 11.12 -10.89
N LEU A 50 10.55 9.80 -11.10
CA LEU A 50 11.55 9.13 -11.95
C LEU A 50 11.44 9.58 -13.41
N GLU A 51 10.22 9.68 -13.93
CA GLU A 51 9.95 10.10 -15.31
C GLU A 51 10.29 11.58 -15.57
N LYS A 52 10.36 12.41 -14.51
CA LYS A 52 10.81 13.81 -14.62
C LYS A 52 12.32 14.00 -14.41
N LEU A 53 13.00 13.00 -13.84
CA LEU A 53 14.43 13.04 -13.56
C LEU A 53 15.27 12.41 -14.69
N LEU A 54 14.72 11.40 -15.36
CA LEU A 54 15.31 10.71 -16.51
C LEU A 54 15.05 11.49 -17.81
#